data_AF-A0A382YSC0-F1
#
_entry.id   AF-A0A382YSC0-F1
#
_cell.length_a   1.000
_cell.length_b   1.000
_cell.length_c   1.000
_cell.angle_alpha   90.00
_cell.angle_beta   90.00
_cell.angle_gamma   90.00
#
_symmetry.space_group_name_H-M   'P 1'
#
loop_
_entity.id
_entity.type
_entity.pdbx_description
1 polymer ?
#
loop_
_entity_poly.entity_id
_entity_poly.type
_entity_poly.pdbx_seq_one_letter_code
_entity_poly.pdbx_strand_id
1 'polypeptide(L)' 'MKIDIHTHILPKNWPNLKEKYGYGGWIHLDHHKVGCARMMK' A
#
# COMPACT_ATOMS: atom_id res chain seq x y z
N MET A 1 9.99 -18.76 -24.30
CA MET A 1 9.39 -17.51 -23.75
C MET A 1 9.78 -17.42 -22.28
N LYS A 2 10.31 -16.29 -21.81
CA LYS A 2 10.62 -16.08 -20.38
C LYS A 2 9.58 -15.13 -19.80
N ILE A 3 8.94 -15.54 -18.71
CA ILE A 3 7.98 -14.72 -17.97
C ILE A 3 8.59 -14.48 -16.59
N ASP A 4 8.53 -13.23 -16.14
CA ASP A 4 8.89 -12.85 -14.78
C ASP A 4 7.65 -12.29 -14.07
N ILE A 5 7.47 -12.67 -12.80
CA ILE A 5 6.33 -12.27 -11.98
C ILE A 5 6.88 -11.68 -10.69
N HIS A 6 6.62 -10.40 -10.48
CA HIS A 6 7.05 -9.68 -9.29
C HIS A 6 5.84 -9.15 -8.52
N THR A 7 5.83 -9.36 -7.21
CA THR A 7 4.78 -8.87 -6.31
C THR A 7 5.43 -8.26 -5.07
N HIS A 8 4.88 -7.13 -4.63
CA HIS A 8 5.26 -6.49 -3.37
C HIS A 8 4.27 -6.90 -2.27
N ILE A 9 4.79 -7.41 -1.14
CA ILE A 9 4.02 -7.65 0.07
C ILE A 9 4.17 -6.42 0.96
N LEU A 10 3.07 -5.73 1.25
CA LEU A 10 3.04 -4.55 2.10
C LEU A 10 2.58 -4.93 3.52
N PRO A 11 3.07 -4.24 4.56
CA PRO A 11 2.56 -4.42 5.93
C PRO A 11 1.10 -3.97 6.02
N LYS A 12 0.31 -4.67 6.84
CA LYS A 12 -1.10 -4.33 7.10
C LYS A 12 -1.25 -2.92 7.70
N ASN A 13 -0.41 -2.59 8.66
CA ASN A 13 -0.42 -1.29 9.30
C ASN A 13 0.95 -0.63 9.10
N TRP A 14 0.93 0.63 8.70
CA TRP A 14 2.11 1.49 8.56
C TRP A 14 1.70 2.93 8.82
N PRO A 15 2.60 3.78 9.33
CA PRO A 15 2.26 5.15 9.71
C PRO A 15 1.77 5.94 8.50
N ASN A 16 1.01 7.01 8.74
CA ASN A 16 0.62 7.92 7.68
C ASN A 16 1.88 8.58 7.08
N LEU A 17 2.26 8.14 5.89
CA LEU A 17 3.50 8.58 5.25
C LEU A 17 3.44 10.04 4.81
N LYS A 18 2.24 10.55 4.50
CA LYS A 18 2.05 11.97 4.19
C LYS A 18 2.39 12.84 5.40
N GLU A 19 1.91 12.46 6.57
CA GLU A 19 2.22 13.17 7.82
C GLU A 19 3.70 13.01 8.21
N LYS A 20 4.24 11.80 8.06
CA LYS A 20 5.63 11.50 8.43
C LYS A 20 6.66 12.22 7.56
N TYR A 21 6.41 12.34 6.26
CA TYR A 21 7.38 12.87 5.29
C TYR A 21 7.01 14.25 4.72
N GLY A 22 5.83 14.78 5.03
CA GLY A 22 5.46 16.16 4.72
C GLY A 22 5.06 16.44 3.27
N TYR A 23 4.90 15.40 2.43
CA TYR A 23 4.43 15.53 1.04
C TYR A 23 3.43 14.43 0.66
N GLY A 24 2.59 14.73 -0.34
CA GLY A 24 1.53 13.83 -0.81
C GLY A 24 2.00 12.78 -1.82
N GLY A 25 1.06 12.01 -2.37
CA GLY A 25 1.36 10.97 -3.36
C GLY A 25 1.69 9.60 -2.77
N TRP A 26 1.56 9.46 -1.44
CA TRP A 26 1.65 8.18 -0.76
C TRP A 26 0.37 7.38 -0.93
N ILE A 27 0.54 6.09 -1.20
CA ILE A 27 -0.55 5.14 -1.21
C ILE A 27 -1.05 4.93 0.23
N HIS A 28 -2.36 4.82 0.42
CA HIS A 28 -2.97 4.40 1.68
C HIS A 28 -3.78 3.13 1.46
N LEU A 29 -3.75 2.20 2.43
CA LEU A 29 -4.49 0.94 2.36
C LEU A 29 -5.71 1.02 3.29
N ASP A 30 -6.90 1.09 2.70
CA ASP A 30 -8.18 1.09 3.43
C ASP A 30 -8.68 -0.36 3.63
N HIS A 31 -8.47 -0.88 4.84
CA HIS A 31 -8.80 -2.25 5.25
C HIS A 31 -10.30 -2.42 5.54
N HIS A 32 -11.11 -2.42 4.49
CA HIS A 32 -12.56 -2.56 4.60
C HIS A 32 -13.08 -3.98 4.86
N LYS A 33 -12.26 -5.03 4.68
CA LYS A 33 -12.64 -6.43 4.96
C LYS A 33 -11.45 -7.27 5.40
N VAL A 34 -11.71 -8.39 6.06
CA VAL A 34 -10.67 -9.34 6.48
C VAL A 34 -9.87 -9.79 5.26
N GLY A 35 -8.55 -9.58 5.30
CA GLY A 35 -7.63 -10.00 4.25
C GLY A 35 -7.65 -9.17 2.98
N CYS A 36 -8.37 -8.05 2.91
CA CYS A 36 -8.31 -7.16 1.75
C CYS A 36 -8.25 -5.69 2.14
N ALA A 37 -7.73 -4.88 1.22
CA ALA A 37 -7.71 -3.43 1.34
C ALA A 37 -8.01 -2.79 -0.02
N ARG A 38 -8.52 -1.55 0.01
CA ARG A 38 -8.55 -0.68 -1.17
C ARG A 38 -7.27 0.14 -1.19
N MET A 39 -6.64 0.22 -2.35
CA MET A 39 -5.48 1.06 -2.58
C MET A 39 -5.97 2.48 -2.91
N MET A 40 -5.74 3.43 -2.02
CA MET A 40 -6.12 4.84 -2.14
C MET A 40 -4.87 5.68 -2.42
N LYS A 41 -5.03 6.80 -3.12
CA LYS A 41 -3.94 7.76 -3.42
C LYS A 41 -4.15 9.07 -2.66
#